data_AF-A0A8C6WSL8-F1
#
_entry.id   AF-A0A8C6WSL8-F1
#
_cell.length_a   1.000
_cell.length_b   1.000
_cell.length_c   1.000
_cell.angle_alpha   90.00
_cell.angle_beta   90.00
_cell.angle_gamma   90.00
#
_symmetry.space_group_name_H-M   'P 1'
#
loop_
_entity.id
_entity.type
_entity.pdbx_description
1 polymer ?
#
loop_
_entity_poly.entity_id
_entity_poly.type
_entity_poly.pdbx_seq_one_letter_code
_entity_poly.pdbx_strand_id
1 'polypeptide(L)'
;RARSDCLSGSARIRSLLCQRRQLNDSSVIISSIKTRLIAKDKSMPEILNCYPALKSKNDSGKEVTEYMNKYWLMLSEADTLLWYPEKGMQKEEMKWRQWADDWLVHLISPNVYRTTAESLASFDYIVREGKFGSFEGFFAKYVGAAAMFLIAKRLKNRSGDDVRQDLYKAVNDWIAAIGKKRKFMGGDLPNLADLSVFGVLRVMEGLQAFDDMMNNTKVKYWYRRMQKATQNHEGRQGTEIK
;
A
#
# COMPACT_ATOMS: atom_id res chain seq x y z
N ARG A 1 8.87 7.96 -22.99
CA ARG A 1 10.20 7.68 -22.39
C ARG A 1 10.05 6.81 -21.13
N ALA A 2 9.28 5.72 -21.23
CA ALA A 2 8.85 4.86 -20.12
C ALA A 2 9.38 3.42 -20.27
N ARG A 3 10.50 3.25 -21.00
CA ARG A 3 10.89 1.96 -21.60
C ARG A 3 12.17 1.32 -21.03
N SER A 4 12.85 1.90 -20.04
CA SER A 4 14.09 1.29 -19.49
C SER A 4 14.05 0.95 -18.00
N ASP A 5 13.01 1.35 -17.26
CA ASP A 5 13.11 1.42 -15.80
C ASP A 5 12.61 0.17 -15.06
N CYS A 6 12.16 -0.87 -15.79
CA CYS A 6 11.77 -2.14 -15.19
C CYS A 6 12.95 -3.01 -14.73
N LEU A 7 14.20 -2.70 -15.10
CA LEU A 7 15.38 -3.52 -14.79
C LEU A 7 16.31 -2.93 -13.72
N SER A 8 16.00 -1.73 -13.20
CA SER A 8 16.73 -1.13 -12.08
C SER A 8 15.86 -1.20 -10.84
N GLY A 9 16.33 -1.89 -9.78
CA GLY A 9 15.64 -2.08 -8.49
C GLY A 9 15.46 -0.79 -7.67
N SER A 10 14.92 0.26 -8.29
CA SER A 10 14.67 1.57 -7.71
C SER A 10 13.61 2.35 -8.49
N ALA A 11 12.51 1.71 -8.87
CA ALA A 11 11.42 2.37 -9.58
C ALA A 11 10.36 2.89 -8.59
N ARG A 12 10.40 4.19 -8.25
CA ARG A 12 9.24 4.88 -7.66
C ARG A 12 8.19 5.06 -8.76
N ILE A 13 7.28 4.11 -8.88
CA ILE A 13 6.28 4.02 -9.96
C ILE A 13 5.09 4.99 -9.78
N ARG A 14 4.91 5.59 -8.60
CA ARG A 14 3.80 6.51 -8.33
C ARG A 14 4.31 7.93 -8.15
N SER A 15 4.10 8.79 -9.14
CA SER A 15 4.34 10.21 -9.02
C SER A 15 3.05 11.03 -9.19
N LEU A 16 2.79 11.95 -8.27
CA LEU A 16 1.72 12.94 -8.40
C LEU A 16 2.38 14.29 -8.64
N LEU A 17 2.04 14.93 -9.77
CA LEU A 17 2.49 16.28 -10.08
C LEU A 17 1.49 17.28 -9.48
N CYS A 18 1.89 18.02 -8.45
CA CYS A 18 1.09 19.10 -7.87
C CYS A 18 1.87 20.41 -7.98
N GLN A 19 1.35 21.38 -8.75
CA GLN A 19 1.93 22.73 -8.90
C GLN A 19 3.46 22.73 -9.08
N ARG A 20 3.97 21.95 -10.06
CA ARG A 20 5.40 21.77 -10.38
C ARG A 20 6.27 21.03 -9.33
N ARG A 21 5.72 20.55 -8.22
CA ARG A 21 6.41 19.60 -7.32
C ARG A 21 5.96 18.16 -7.62
N GLN A 22 6.94 17.28 -7.84
CA GLN A 22 6.71 15.86 -8.04
C GLN A 22 6.78 15.14 -6.69
N LEU A 23 5.65 14.59 -6.24
CA LEU A 23 5.59 13.74 -5.06
C LEU A 23 5.78 12.30 -5.50
N ASN A 24 6.74 11.60 -4.90
CA ASN A 24 7.09 10.23 -5.28
C ASN A 24 6.85 9.20 -4.17
N ASP A 25 6.46 9.65 -2.98
CA ASP A 25 6.13 8.80 -1.84
C ASP A 25 4.60 8.70 -1.71
N SER A 26 4.06 7.50 -1.84
CA SER A 26 2.61 7.27 -1.81
C SER A 26 1.97 7.68 -0.49
N SER A 27 2.67 7.48 0.63
CA SER A 27 2.15 7.81 1.95
C SER A 27 2.14 9.32 2.19
N VAL A 28 3.13 10.05 1.70
CA VAL A 28 3.11 11.54 1.66
C VAL A 28 1.99 12.05 0.78
N ILE A 29 1.78 11.47 -0.42
CA ILE A 29 0.69 11.88 -1.32
C ILE A 29 -0.66 11.72 -0.61
N ILE A 30 -0.92 10.55 -0.02
CA ILE A 30 -2.17 10.25 0.67
C ILE A 30 -2.36 11.19 1.87
N SER A 31 -1.33 11.37 2.71
CA SER A 31 -1.41 12.27 3.87
C SER A 31 -1.65 13.72 3.46
N SER A 32 -0.99 14.18 2.41
CA SER A 32 -1.12 15.55 1.91
C SER A 32 -2.51 15.81 1.35
N ILE A 33 -3.01 14.91 0.49
CA ILE A 33 -4.36 15.01 -0.08
C ILE A 33 -5.41 14.95 1.03
N LYS A 34 -5.30 13.99 1.96
CA LYS A 34 -6.27 13.87 3.06
C LYS A 34 -6.27 15.10 3.96
N THR A 35 -5.09 15.63 4.30
CA THR A 35 -4.97 16.88 5.04
C THR A 35 -5.66 18.02 4.29
N ARG A 36 -5.45 18.14 2.97
CA ARG A 36 -6.06 19.20 2.15
C ARG A 36 -7.59 19.10 2.04
N LEU A 37 -8.12 17.87 2.06
CA LEU A 37 -9.57 17.64 2.03
C LEU A 37 -10.25 18.04 3.33
N ILE A 38 -9.54 17.94 4.46
CA ILE A 38 -10.02 18.31 5.79
C ILE A 38 -9.76 19.80 6.06
N ALA A 39 -8.49 20.20 6.10
CA ALA A 39 -8.04 21.56 6.32
C ALA A 39 -8.14 22.35 5.00
N LYS A 40 -9.35 22.84 4.69
CA LYS A 40 -9.63 23.56 3.44
C LYS A 40 -8.93 24.90 3.33
N ASP A 41 -8.54 25.47 4.47
CA ASP A 41 -7.79 26.71 4.67
C ASP A 41 -6.32 26.60 4.25
N LYS A 42 -5.72 25.39 4.30
CA LYS A 42 -4.31 25.19 3.97
C LYS A 42 -4.09 24.95 2.47
N SER A 43 -3.09 25.62 1.91
CA SER A 43 -2.66 25.37 0.53
C SER A 43 -1.83 24.10 0.41
N MET A 44 -1.72 23.54 -0.80
CA MET A 44 -0.90 22.35 -1.01
C MET A 44 0.60 22.55 -0.74
N PRO A 45 1.22 23.64 -1.18
CA PRO A 45 2.63 23.92 -0.85
C PRO A 45 2.90 23.97 0.66
N GLU A 46 2.01 24.58 1.45
CA GLU A 46 2.16 24.65 2.91
C GLU A 46 2.11 23.25 3.54
N ILE A 47 1.13 22.44 3.16
CA ILE A 47 1.01 21.05 3.64
C ILE A 47 2.25 20.23 3.27
N LEU A 48 2.76 20.39 2.04
CA LEU A 48 3.95 19.66 1.59
C LEU A 48 5.23 20.03 2.34
N ASN A 49 5.33 21.26 2.85
CA ASN A 49 6.48 21.67 3.66
C ASN A 49 6.50 20.97 5.03
N CYS A 50 5.37 20.42 5.49
CA CYS A 50 5.29 19.63 6.72
C CYS A 50 5.85 18.20 6.58
N TYR A 51 6.18 17.77 5.35
CA TYR A 51 6.75 16.45 5.03
C TYR A 51 8.15 16.61 4.41
N PRO A 52 9.17 17.04 5.20
CA PRO A 52 10.50 17.27 4.66
C PRO A 52 11.17 15.96 4.25
N ALA A 53 11.92 16.02 3.15
CA ALA A 53 12.72 14.92 2.63
C ALA A 53 14.07 14.86 3.34
N LEU A 54 14.36 13.74 4.00
CA LEU A 54 15.67 13.40 4.54
C LEU A 54 16.40 12.49 3.56
N LYS A 55 17.60 12.90 3.16
CA LYS A 55 18.49 12.07 2.36
C LYS A 55 19.49 11.39 3.30
N SER A 56 19.55 10.08 3.24
CA SER A 56 20.53 9.25 3.95
C SER A 56 21.22 8.30 2.98
N LYS A 57 22.36 7.75 3.36
CA LYS A 57 22.97 6.63 2.63
C LYS A 57 22.62 5.34 3.37
N ASN A 58 22.17 4.33 2.65
CA ASN A 58 21.97 3.01 3.23
C ASN A 58 23.31 2.27 3.39
N ASP A 59 23.27 1.08 4.00
CA ASP A 59 24.45 0.22 4.23
C ASP A 59 25.20 -0.17 2.94
N SER A 60 24.54 -0.04 1.79
CA SER A 60 25.12 -0.26 0.45
C SER A 60 25.70 1.01 -0.18
N GLY A 61 25.75 2.13 0.55
CA GLY A 61 26.23 3.42 0.07
C GLY A 61 25.28 4.16 -0.88
N LYS A 62 24.08 3.61 -1.14
CA LYS A 62 23.07 4.20 -2.03
C LYS A 62 22.31 5.30 -1.30
N GLU A 63 22.11 6.45 -1.95
CA GLU A 63 21.25 7.50 -1.43
C GLU A 63 19.78 7.05 -1.41
N VAL A 64 19.18 7.14 -0.24
CA VAL A 64 17.76 6.88 0.03
C VAL A 64 17.15 8.18 0.54
N THR A 65 15.96 8.51 0.01
CA THR A 65 15.20 9.66 0.48
C THR A 65 14.02 9.16 1.29
N GLU A 66 13.98 9.47 2.57
CA GLU A 66 12.84 9.21 3.45
C GLU A 66 12.10 10.51 3.74
N TYR A 67 10.79 10.44 3.94
CA TYR A 67 9.98 11.62 4.25
C TYR A 67 9.53 11.56 5.70
N MET A 68 9.84 12.62 6.45
CA MET A 68 9.40 12.74 7.83
C MET A 68 7.90 12.97 7.88
N ASN A 69 7.30 12.52 8.98
CA ASN A 69 5.87 12.65 9.25
C ASN A 69 4.96 12.01 8.19
N LYS A 70 5.46 11.16 7.27
CA LYS A 70 4.68 10.66 6.11
C LYS A 70 3.34 10.00 6.48
N TYR A 71 3.18 9.49 7.69
CA TYR A 71 1.93 8.90 8.19
C TYR A 71 1.07 9.85 9.04
N TRP A 72 1.58 11.03 9.41
CA TRP A 72 0.88 12.03 10.23
C TRP A 72 0.05 12.99 9.35
N LEU A 73 -1.20 13.25 9.74
CA LEU A 73 -2.04 14.26 9.10
C LEU A 73 -1.88 15.62 9.79
N MET A 74 -1.61 16.67 9.02
CA MET A 74 -1.27 18.00 9.54
C MET A 74 -2.53 18.83 9.80
N LEU A 75 -3.37 18.35 10.72
CA LEU A 75 -4.67 18.92 11.09
C LEU A 75 -4.56 19.94 12.23
N SER A 76 -5.55 20.82 12.34
CA SER A 76 -5.73 21.66 13.54
C SER A 76 -6.21 20.81 14.73
N GLU A 77 -6.17 21.35 15.95
CA GLU A 77 -6.71 20.65 17.12
C GLU A 77 -8.21 20.36 16.97
N ALA A 78 -8.98 21.34 16.48
CA ALA A 78 -10.41 21.19 16.21
C ALA A 78 -10.70 20.09 15.18
N ASP A 79 -9.98 20.09 14.05
CA ASP A 79 -10.12 19.05 13.03
C ASP A 79 -9.69 17.68 13.55
N THR A 80 -8.65 17.64 14.38
CA THR A 80 -8.17 16.38 14.97
C THR A 80 -9.23 15.78 15.89
N LEU A 81 -9.88 16.59 16.73
CA LEU A 81 -10.96 16.13 17.60
C LEU A 81 -12.19 15.67 16.82
N LEU A 82 -12.50 16.30 15.68
CA LEU A 82 -13.60 15.89 14.82
C LEU A 82 -13.34 14.55 14.12
N TRP A 83 -12.12 14.36 13.61
CA TRP A 83 -11.76 13.18 12.81
C TRP A 83 -11.22 12.01 13.62
N TYR A 84 -10.66 12.27 14.79
CA TYR A 84 -10.13 11.28 15.73
C TYR A 84 -10.69 11.56 17.13
N PRO A 85 -12.00 11.36 17.34
CA PRO A 85 -12.67 11.70 18.60
C PRO A 85 -12.17 10.87 19.78
N GLU A 86 -11.69 9.64 19.52
CA GLU A 86 -11.10 8.78 20.54
C GLU A 86 -9.59 8.95 20.63
N LYS A 87 -9.10 9.06 21.86
CA LYS A 87 -7.68 9.18 22.15
C LYS A 87 -6.93 7.96 21.64
N GLY A 88 -5.91 8.21 20.80
CA GLY A 88 -5.04 7.17 20.25
C GLY A 88 -5.44 6.64 18.88
N MET A 89 -6.63 6.98 18.37
CA MET A 89 -7.09 6.53 17.06
C MET A 89 -6.17 7.00 15.93
N GLN A 90 -5.67 8.24 16.01
CA GLN A 90 -4.69 8.77 15.06
C GLN A 90 -3.36 7.98 15.10
N LYS A 91 -2.86 7.66 16.30
CA LYS A 91 -1.62 6.89 16.47
C LYS A 91 -1.79 5.44 15.99
N GLU A 92 -2.96 4.86 16.22
CA GLU A 92 -3.30 3.53 15.72
C GLU A 92 -3.32 3.51 14.18
N GLU A 93 -3.99 4.48 13.56
CA GLU A 93 -3.97 4.62 12.10
C GLU A 93 -2.54 4.72 11.57
N MET A 94 -1.71 5.59 12.15
CA MET A 94 -0.31 5.75 11.75
C MET A 94 0.48 4.45 11.84
N LYS A 95 0.35 3.74 12.96
CA LYS A 95 1.04 2.47 13.20
C LYS A 95 0.71 1.46 12.12
N TRP A 96 -0.56 1.36 11.74
CA TRP A 96 -1.00 0.38 10.74
C TRP A 96 -0.68 0.80 9.30
N ARG A 97 -0.67 2.10 9.00
CA ARG A 97 -0.14 2.61 7.73
C ARG A 97 1.34 2.28 7.57
N GLN A 98 2.12 2.49 8.63
CA GLN A 98 3.52 2.12 8.66
C GLN A 98 3.71 0.62 8.50
N TRP A 99 2.96 -0.20 9.25
CA TRP A 99 3.02 -1.65 9.13
C TRP A 99 2.68 -2.16 7.73
N ALA A 100 1.72 -1.53 7.04
CA ALA A 100 1.36 -1.90 5.67
C ALA A 100 2.55 -1.69 4.69
N ASP A 101 3.23 -0.55 4.83
CA ASP A 101 4.36 -0.17 3.98
C ASP A 101 5.68 -0.89 4.35
N ASP A 102 5.92 -1.13 5.65
CA ASP A 102 7.20 -1.66 6.15
C ASP A 102 7.20 -3.20 6.29
N TRP A 103 6.02 -3.84 6.37
CA TRP A 103 5.92 -5.29 6.56
C TRP A 103 5.02 -5.96 5.52
N LEU A 104 3.75 -5.56 5.42
CA LEU A 104 2.77 -6.27 4.60
C LEU A 104 3.15 -6.31 3.13
N VAL A 105 3.63 -5.20 2.57
CA VAL A 105 4.05 -5.13 1.15
C VAL A 105 5.16 -6.12 0.82
N HIS A 106 6.05 -6.41 1.78
CA HIS A 106 7.16 -7.33 1.58
C HIS A 106 6.72 -8.79 1.56
N LEU A 107 5.50 -9.10 2.02
CA LEU A 107 4.91 -10.43 1.92
C LEU A 107 4.31 -10.70 0.53
N ILE A 108 4.00 -9.65 -0.26
CA ILE A 108 3.32 -9.80 -1.55
C ILE A 108 4.21 -10.51 -2.57
N SER A 109 5.40 -9.96 -2.86
CA SER A 109 6.29 -10.50 -3.89
C SER A 109 6.65 -11.97 -3.64
N PRO A 110 7.08 -12.40 -2.44
CA PRO A 110 7.31 -13.81 -2.15
C PRO A 110 6.09 -14.71 -2.39
N ASN A 111 4.87 -14.21 -2.14
CA ASN A 111 3.65 -14.99 -2.25
C ASN A 111 3.15 -15.15 -3.68
N VAL A 112 3.30 -14.13 -4.53
CA VAL A 112 2.85 -14.17 -5.93
C VAL A 112 3.87 -14.83 -6.86
N TYR A 113 5.15 -14.90 -6.45
CA TYR A 113 6.23 -15.53 -7.23
C TYR A 113 6.75 -16.85 -6.63
N ARG A 114 6.00 -17.47 -5.70
CA ARG A 114 6.43 -18.65 -4.92
C ARG A 114 6.71 -19.87 -5.83
N THR A 115 5.83 -20.13 -6.79
CA THR A 115 6.00 -21.20 -7.79
C THR A 115 6.19 -20.62 -9.19
N THR A 116 6.72 -21.43 -10.12
CA THR A 116 6.87 -21.02 -11.53
C THR A 116 5.52 -20.72 -12.19
N ALA A 117 4.47 -21.48 -11.85
CA ALA A 117 3.12 -21.26 -12.33
C ALA A 117 2.52 -19.94 -11.80
N GLU A 118 2.63 -19.69 -10.50
CA GLU A 118 2.16 -18.42 -9.89
C GLU A 118 2.94 -17.21 -10.44
N SER A 119 4.25 -17.37 -10.66
CA SER A 119 5.08 -16.30 -11.25
C SER A 119 4.64 -15.95 -12.67
N LEU A 120 4.41 -16.96 -13.51
CA LEU A 120 3.89 -16.75 -14.86
C LEU A 120 2.50 -16.12 -14.86
N ALA A 121 1.60 -16.54 -13.97
CA ALA A 121 0.26 -15.94 -13.83
C ALA A 121 0.33 -14.47 -13.38
N SER A 122 1.21 -14.16 -12.43
CA SER A 122 1.43 -12.80 -11.93
C SER A 122 1.96 -11.87 -13.02
N PHE A 123 2.88 -12.36 -13.83
CA PHE A 123 3.40 -11.59 -14.96
C PHE A 123 2.41 -11.47 -16.11
N ASP A 124 1.62 -12.51 -16.39
CA ASP A 124 0.52 -12.41 -17.36
C ASP A 124 -0.47 -11.32 -16.96
N TYR A 125 -0.84 -11.28 -15.68
CA TYR A 125 -1.65 -10.21 -15.12
C TYR A 125 -1.00 -8.83 -15.27
N ILE A 126 0.28 -8.68 -14.90
CA ILE A 126 1.02 -7.40 -15.04
C ILE A 126 1.09 -6.95 -16.51
N VAL A 127 1.30 -7.88 -17.44
CA VAL A 127 1.38 -7.58 -18.87
C VAL A 127 0.01 -7.22 -19.45
N ARG A 128 -1.07 -7.83 -18.96
CA ARG A 128 -2.44 -7.56 -19.41
C ARG A 128 -2.99 -6.24 -18.86
N GLU A 129 -2.77 -5.97 -17.58
CA GLU A 129 -3.21 -4.74 -16.91
C GLU A 129 -2.26 -3.56 -17.20
N GLY A 130 -0.98 -3.85 -17.45
CA GLY A 130 -0.01 -2.89 -17.92
C GLY A 130 -0.19 -2.62 -19.41
N LYS A 131 -0.03 -1.37 -19.85
CA LYS A 131 -0.13 -0.99 -21.27
C LYS A 131 1.12 -1.41 -22.07
N PHE A 132 1.48 -2.69 -22.08
CA PHE A 132 2.63 -3.23 -22.80
C PHE A 132 2.27 -3.56 -24.26
N GLY A 133 3.18 -3.30 -25.20
CA GLY A 133 3.02 -3.77 -26.59
C GLY A 133 3.27 -5.27 -26.73
N SER A 134 2.79 -5.92 -27.79
CA SER A 134 2.77 -7.40 -27.90
C SER A 134 4.13 -8.10 -27.74
N PHE A 135 5.21 -7.55 -28.31
CA PHE A 135 6.57 -8.11 -28.17
C PHE A 135 7.20 -7.81 -26.80
N GLU A 136 7.01 -6.59 -26.27
CA GLU A 136 7.48 -6.20 -24.93
C GLU A 136 6.75 -7.01 -23.84
N GLY A 137 5.45 -7.26 -24.02
CA GLY A 137 4.63 -8.07 -23.12
C GLY A 137 5.04 -9.54 -23.10
N PHE A 138 5.36 -10.14 -24.26
CA PHE A 138 5.88 -11.50 -24.32
C PHE A 138 7.21 -11.65 -23.57
N PHE A 139 8.17 -10.73 -23.81
CA PHE A 139 9.45 -10.74 -23.11
C PHE A 139 9.30 -10.50 -21.61
N ALA A 140 8.51 -9.50 -21.21
CA ALA A 140 8.24 -9.22 -19.80
C ALA A 140 7.57 -10.43 -19.11
N LYS A 141 6.67 -11.14 -19.80
CA LYS A 141 5.99 -12.30 -19.26
C LYS A 141 6.95 -13.44 -18.92
N TYR A 142 7.75 -13.89 -19.89
CA TYR A 142 8.57 -15.09 -19.70
C TYR A 142 9.91 -14.80 -19.02
N VAL A 143 10.62 -13.73 -19.43
CA VAL A 143 11.92 -13.37 -18.86
C VAL A 143 11.74 -12.72 -17.48
N GLY A 144 10.73 -11.87 -17.32
CA GLY A 144 10.40 -11.26 -16.03
C GLY A 144 9.97 -12.30 -14.99
N ALA A 145 9.11 -13.25 -15.37
CA ALA A 145 8.70 -14.34 -14.46
C ALA A 145 9.86 -15.22 -14.01
N ALA A 146 10.80 -15.54 -14.92
CA ALA A 146 11.98 -16.31 -14.59
C ALA A 146 12.92 -15.55 -13.62
N ALA A 147 13.17 -14.26 -13.90
CA ALA A 147 14.00 -13.41 -13.05
C ALA A 147 13.39 -13.24 -11.64
N MET A 148 12.09 -12.94 -11.57
CA MET A 148 11.39 -12.76 -10.28
C MET A 148 11.25 -14.05 -9.50
N PHE A 149 11.07 -15.19 -10.16
CA PHE A 149 11.09 -16.49 -9.48
C PHE A 149 12.43 -16.76 -8.80
N LEU A 150 13.55 -16.49 -9.49
CA LEU A 150 14.90 -16.63 -8.91
C LEU A 150 15.13 -15.65 -7.75
N ILE A 151 14.64 -14.41 -7.87
CA ILE A 151 14.69 -13.40 -6.80
C ILE A 151 13.83 -13.85 -5.61
N ALA A 152 12.61 -14.33 -5.86
CA ALA A 152 11.70 -14.82 -4.83
C ALA A 152 12.27 -16.04 -4.10
N LYS A 153 12.93 -16.96 -4.81
CA LYS A 153 13.63 -18.10 -4.20
C LYS A 153 14.79 -17.65 -3.31
N ARG A 154 15.56 -16.63 -3.73
CA ARG A 154 16.62 -16.03 -2.88
C ARG A 154 16.04 -15.29 -1.67
N LEU A 155 14.89 -14.64 -1.82
CA LEU A 155 14.20 -13.94 -0.74
C LEU A 155 13.59 -14.95 0.26
N LYS A 156 13.02 -16.06 -0.24
CA LYS A 156 12.55 -17.19 0.56
C LYS A 156 13.67 -17.80 1.39
N ASN A 157 14.88 -17.96 0.86
CA ASN A 157 16.00 -18.48 1.66
C ASN A 157 16.40 -17.56 2.83
N ARG A 158 15.87 -16.33 2.91
CA ARG A 158 16.08 -15.37 4.01
C ARG A 158 14.86 -15.22 4.95
N SER A 159 13.68 -15.69 4.55
CA SER A 159 12.44 -15.69 5.36
C SER A 159 12.03 -17.14 5.68
N GLY A 160 11.15 -17.39 6.65
CA GLY A 160 10.85 -18.76 7.12
C GLY A 160 10.31 -19.74 6.05
N ASP A 161 10.23 -21.02 6.43
CA ASP A 161 9.95 -22.15 5.52
C ASP A 161 8.63 -22.05 4.72
N ASP A 162 7.60 -21.38 5.26
CA ASP A 162 6.30 -21.18 4.60
C ASP A 162 5.85 -19.71 4.54
N VAL A 163 6.23 -19.06 3.43
CA VAL A 163 5.83 -17.72 3.00
C VAL A 163 4.31 -17.48 3.02
N ARG A 164 3.51 -18.55 2.84
CA ARG A 164 2.04 -18.45 2.83
C ARG A 164 1.50 -18.28 4.24
N GLN A 165 2.09 -18.98 5.22
CA GLN A 165 1.73 -18.82 6.63
C GLN A 165 2.08 -17.43 7.15
N ASP A 166 3.21 -16.85 6.73
CA ASP A 166 3.57 -15.48 7.09
C ASP A 166 2.51 -14.47 6.62
N LEU A 167 1.99 -14.64 5.40
CA LEU A 167 0.88 -13.84 4.88
C LEU A 167 -0.39 -14.06 5.71
N TYR A 168 -0.76 -15.31 5.98
CA TYR A 168 -1.96 -15.61 6.76
C TYR A 168 -1.89 -15.04 8.17
N LYS A 169 -0.74 -15.16 8.82
CA LYS A 169 -0.49 -14.60 10.15
C LYS A 169 -0.62 -13.08 10.11
N ALA A 170 0.07 -12.40 9.19
CA ALA A 170 0.01 -10.95 9.05
C ALA A 170 -1.43 -10.44 8.82
N VAL A 171 -2.18 -11.13 7.95
CA VAL A 171 -3.58 -10.78 7.65
C VAL A 171 -4.50 -11.06 8.84
N ASN A 172 -4.29 -12.15 9.57
CA ASN A 172 -5.06 -12.42 10.79
C ASN A 172 -4.72 -11.46 11.92
N ASP A 173 -3.46 -11.03 12.05
CA ASP A 173 -3.02 -10.01 13.01
C ASP A 173 -3.72 -8.67 12.72
N TRP A 174 -3.85 -8.29 11.44
CA TRP A 174 -4.64 -7.13 11.01
C TRP A 174 -6.11 -7.24 11.42
N ILE A 175 -6.77 -8.37 11.13
CA ILE A 175 -8.17 -8.59 11.51
C ILE A 175 -8.37 -8.62 13.03
N ALA A 176 -7.41 -9.19 13.76
CA ALA A 176 -7.44 -9.18 15.22
C ALA A 176 -7.32 -7.76 15.78
N ALA A 177 -6.51 -6.90 15.16
CA ALA A 177 -6.35 -5.51 15.55
C ALA A 177 -7.58 -4.65 15.30
N ILE A 178 -8.30 -4.89 14.19
CA ILE A 178 -9.63 -4.29 14.00
C ILE A 178 -10.57 -4.74 15.12
N GLY A 179 -10.48 -6.01 15.50
CA GLY A 179 -11.31 -6.58 16.56
C GLY A 179 -12.74 -6.86 16.10
N LYS A 180 -13.61 -7.19 17.06
CA LYS A 180 -15.00 -7.63 16.78
C LYS A 180 -16.04 -6.52 16.85
N LYS A 181 -15.69 -5.36 17.44
CA LYS A 181 -16.63 -4.29 17.78
C LYS A 181 -16.83 -3.27 16.65
N ARG A 182 -15.88 -3.15 15.73
CA ARG A 182 -15.88 -2.18 14.64
C ARG A 182 -15.83 -2.86 13.27
N LYS A 183 -16.37 -2.18 12.24
CA LYS A 183 -16.43 -2.71 10.86
C LYS A 183 -15.08 -2.57 10.15
N PHE A 184 -14.38 -1.48 10.45
CA PHE A 184 -13.09 -1.08 9.91
C PHE A 184 -12.18 -0.63 11.05
N MET A 185 -10.88 -0.45 10.78
CA MET A 185 -9.97 0.18 11.75
C MET A 185 -10.47 1.59 12.12
N GLY A 186 -11.01 2.32 11.15
CA GLY A 186 -11.66 3.62 11.34
C GLY A 186 -13.03 3.61 12.04
N GLY A 187 -13.50 2.48 12.54
CA GLY A 187 -14.82 2.37 13.18
C GLY A 187 -15.90 1.94 12.19
N ASP A 188 -16.86 2.83 11.93
CA ASP A 188 -17.97 2.60 11.00
C ASP A 188 -17.60 2.88 9.54
N LEU A 189 -16.65 3.78 9.30
CA LEU A 189 -16.10 4.12 8.00
C LEU A 189 -14.62 3.74 7.93
N PRO A 190 -14.08 3.41 6.74
CA PRO A 190 -12.68 3.08 6.59
C PRO A 190 -11.79 4.33 6.77
N ASN A 191 -10.69 4.16 7.51
CA ASN A 191 -9.67 5.21 7.66
C ASN A 191 -8.49 4.98 6.70
N LEU A 192 -7.41 5.75 6.83
CA LEU A 192 -6.24 5.61 5.96
C LEU A 192 -5.50 4.28 6.17
N ALA A 193 -5.54 3.70 7.38
CA ALA A 193 -4.95 2.38 7.62
C ALA A 193 -5.72 1.29 6.87
N ASP A 194 -7.06 1.32 6.91
CA ASP A 194 -7.89 0.40 6.14
C ASP A 194 -7.58 0.51 4.64
N LEU A 195 -7.48 1.73 4.11
CA LEU A 195 -7.14 1.98 2.71
C LEU A 195 -5.74 1.51 2.34
N SER A 196 -4.75 1.72 3.20
CA SER A 196 -3.37 1.24 3.01
C SER A 196 -3.32 -0.28 2.92
N VAL A 197 -3.90 -0.99 3.89
CA VAL A 197 -3.92 -2.46 3.89
C VAL A 197 -4.72 -3.01 2.72
N PHE A 198 -5.89 -2.43 2.45
CA PHE A 198 -6.73 -2.85 1.33
C PHE A 198 -6.00 -2.67 -0.01
N GLY A 199 -5.35 -1.53 -0.22
CA GLY A 199 -4.58 -1.24 -1.43
C GLY A 199 -3.42 -2.19 -1.65
N VAL A 200 -2.71 -2.60 -0.59
CA VAL A 200 -1.62 -3.58 -0.66
C VAL A 200 -2.16 -4.97 -1.02
N LEU A 201 -3.19 -5.44 -0.33
CA LEU A 201 -3.76 -6.78 -0.59
C LEU A 201 -4.42 -6.89 -1.97
N ARG A 202 -5.01 -5.79 -2.46
CA ARG A 202 -5.65 -5.71 -3.78
C ARG A 202 -4.71 -6.01 -4.94
N VAL A 203 -3.40 -5.80 -4.77
CA VAL A 203 -2.40 -6.13 -5.80
C VAL A 203 -2.43 -7.62 -6.17
N MET A 204 -2.88 -8.49 -5.26
CA MET A 204 -2.97 -9.92 -5.50
C MET A 204 -4.30 -10.38 -6.12
N GLU A 205 -5.30 -9.51 -6.27
CA GLU A 205 -6.61 -9.89 -6.85
C GLU A 205 -6.43 -10.60 -8.21
N GLY A 206 -7.09 -11.75 -8.37
CA GLY A 206 -6.98 -12.58 -9.58
C GLY A 206 -5.79 -13.55 -9.59
N LEU A 207 -4.97 -13.58 -8.54
CA LEU A 207 -3.87 -14.53 -8.37
C LEU A 207 -4.21 -15.57 -7.31
N GLN A 208 -3.59 -16.75 -7.42
CA GLN A 208 -3.77 -17.85 -6.44
C GLN A 208 -3.48 -17.41 -5.00
N ALA A 209 -2.49 -16.54 -4.78
CA ALA A 209 -2.15 -16.01 -3.47
C ALA A 209 -3.33 -15.31 -2.77
N PHE A 210 -4.17 -14.63 -3.55
CA PHE A 210 -5.34 -13.95 -3.03
C PHE A 210 -6.44 -14.94 -2.65
N ASP A 211 -6.73 -15.92 -3.51
CA ASP A 211 -7.74 -16.94 -3.22
C ASP A 211 -7.36 -17.76 -1.98
N ASP A 212 -6.09 -18.14 -1.89
CA ASP A 212 -5.50 -18.80 -0.73
C ASP A 212 -5.67 -17.97 0.55
N MET A 213 -5.35 -16.67 0.52
CA MET A 213 -5.54 -15.75 1.65
C MET A 213 -7.02 -15.65 2.04
N MET A 214 -7.92 -15.53 1.06
CA MET A 214 -9.36 -15.37 1.30
C MET A 214 -10.01 -16.64 1.89
N ASN A 215 -9.45 -17.82 1.59
CA ASN A 215 -9.94 -19.10 2.09
C ASN A 215 -9.34 -19.49 3.45
N ASN A 216 -8.10 -19.08 3.76
CA ASN A 216 -7.37 -19.49 4.96
C ASN A 216 -7.32 -18.43 6.06
N THR A 217 -7.95 -17.28 5.87
CA THR A 217 -7.99 -16.20 6.88
C THR A 217 -9.41 -15.66 7.08
N LYS A 218 -9.59 -14.85 8.14
CA LYS A 218 -10.87 -14.21 8.44
C LYS A 218 -11.08 -12.88 7.70
N VAL A 219 -10.20 -12.54 6.74
CA VAL A 219 -10.15 -11.23 6.07
C VAL A 219 -11.34 -10.97 5.14
N LYS A 220 -11.95 -12.03 4.61
CA LYS A 220 -12.95 -11.99 3.54
C LYS A 220 -14.07 -10.97 3.76
N TYR A 221 -14.60 -10.90 4.98
CA TYR A 221 -15.70 -9.99 5.29
C TYR A 221 -15.27 -8.53 5.30
N TRP A 222 -14.14 -8.22 5.94
CA TRP A 222 -13.58 -6.87 5.94
C TRP A 222 -13.18 -6.44 4.52
N TYR A 223 -12.55 -7.33 3.75
CA TYR A 223 -12.12 -7.04 2.38
C TYR A 223 -13.29 -6.68 1.46
N ARG A 224 -14.38 -7.46 1.52
CA ARG A 224 -15.61 -7.17 0.75
C ARG A 224 -16.27 -5.86 1.17
N ARG A 225 -16.25 -5.53 2.46
CA ARG A 225 -16.72 -4.22 2.95
C ARG A 225 -15.87 -3.09 2.37
N MET A 226 -14.54 -3.25 2.32
CA MET A 226 -13.64 -2.27 1.70
C MET A 226 -13.88 -2.11 0.20
N GLN A 227 -14.08 -3.21 -0.53
CA GLN A 227 -14.44 -3.15 -1.95
C GLN A 227 -15.73 -2.34 -2.17
N LYS A 228 -16.77 -2.60 -1.38
CA LYS A 228 -18.03 -1.87 -1.47
C LYS A 228 -17.85 -0.39 -1.12
N ALA A 229 -17.19 -0.08 -0.02
CA ALA A 229 -16.97 1.29 0.43
C ALA A 229 -16.15 2.12 -0.57
N THR A 230 -15.17 1.51 -1.24
CA THR A 230 -14.37 2.17 -2.27
C THR A 230 -15.12 2.38 -3.58
N GLN A 231 -15.97 1.43 -4.00
CA GLN A 231 -16.86 1.57 -5.18
C GLN A 231 -17.94 2.64 -4.97
N ASN A 232 -18.51 2.70 -3.77
CA ASN A 232 -19.55 3.66 -3.42
C ASN A 232 -19.01 5.06 -3.05
N HIS A 233 -17.68 5.25 -3.08
CA HIS A 233 -17.03 6.48 -2.64
C HIS A 233 -17.40 6.91 -1.20
N GLU A 234 -17.66 5.95 -0.30
CA GLU A 234 -18.16 6.21 1.06
C GLU A 234 -17.17 7.05 1.90
N GLY A 235 -15.88 7.03 1.55
CA GLY A 235 -14.86 7.90 2.14
C GLY A 235 -15.07 9.41 1.87
N ARG A 236 -15.90 9.78 0.89
CA ARG A 236 -16.27 11.17 0.58
C ARG A 236 -17.31 11.72 1.56
N GLN A 237 -18.21 10.89 2.06
CA GLN A 237 -19.26 11.35 3.00
C GLN A 237 -18.67 11.78 4.35
N GLY A 238 -17.60 11.12 4.82
CA GLY A 238 -16.89 11.56 6.02
C GLY A 238 -16.30 12.96 5.90
N THR A 239 -15.97 13.44 4.68
CA THR A 239 -15.45 14.81 4.46
C THR A 239 -16.52 15.90 4.42
N GLU A 240 -17.79 15.51 4.49
CA GLU A 240 -18.95 16.40 4.48
C GLU A 240 -19.63 16.52 5.85
N ILE A 241 -19.02 15.96 6.92
CA ILE A 241 -19.49 16.19 8.29
C ILE A 241 -19.41 17.72 8.56
N LYS A 242 -20.58 18.35 8.52
CA LYS A 242 -20.82 19.77 8.82
C LYS A 242 -20.99 19.97 10.32
#